data_AF-A0AAV3AI91-F1
#
_entry.id   AF-A0AAV3AI91-F1
#
_cell.length_a   1.000
_cell.length_b   1.000
_cell.length_c   1.000
_cell.angle_alpha   90.00
_cell.angle_beta   90.00
_cell.angle_gamma   90.00
#
_symmetry.space_group_name_H-M   'P 1'
#
loop_
_entity.id
_entity.type
_entity.pdbx_description
1 polymer ?
#
loop_
_entity_poly.entity_id
_entity_poly.type
_entity_poly.pdbx_seq_one_letter_code
_entity_poly.pdbx_strand_id
1 'polypeptide(L)'
;MDGQEMSSPSRTDSSEELSSSLHMSKGMTIFLDILRRADKNVQMHPNMTHNTNNLDTEELYDYFSQHLGEYESVLAALEDLNLSILKAMDKTKKQYQNASKLEQFVTRFLLKETLNQLQSLQNSLECAMETTEEQTRQERQGPTKPHVLSIPWTGKRSSRRLQRNNSFSPNSPQFNIGLLDEDNQWMTQINRLQKLIDRLEKKDLKMEPLEEEILEGSTKSHIMIVQRQLTVLIEELEEFRLSLKHYVESVSAQSGCLHVSIQKLSNESRYIIYEFWENSNIWKNHLQANYSKTFQRSNVDFLETPELMTTMLVP
;
A
#
# COMPACT_ATOMS: atom_id res chain seq x y z
N MET A 1 -41.56 20.04 47.41
CA MET A 1 -41.54 20.25 45.96
C MET A 1 -41.38 21.73 45.73
N ASP A 2 -40.37 22.28 45.11
CA ASP A 2 -39.03 21.90 44.65
C ASP A 2 -38.55 23.19 43.96
N GLY A 3 -37.24 23.45 43.90
CA GLY A 3 -36.70 24.40 42.92
C GLY A 3 -35.99 25.61 43.50
N GLN A 4 -34.68 25.43 43.64
CA GLN A 4 -33.65 26.41 43.93
C GLN A 4 -33.15 26.99 42.61
N GLU A 5 -33.01 28.31 42.47
CA GLU A 5 -32.31 28.91 41.31
C GLU A 5 -31.26 29.92 41.79
N MET A 6 -30.01 29.47 41.72
CA MET A 6 -28.79 30.21 42.04
C MET A 6 -28.37 31.02 40.81
N SER A 7 -28.13 32.32 41.02
CA SER A 7 -27.46 33.18 40.04
C SER A 7 -26.08 32.64 39.68
N SER A 8 -25.78 32.58 38.39
CA SER A 8 -24.44 32.32 37.85
C SER A 8 -23.91 33.59 37.18
N PRO A 9 -22.63 33.97 37.37
CA PRO A 9 -22.05 35.12 36.69
C PRO A 9 -21.67 34.76 35.25
N SER A 10 -21.89 35.72 34.36
CA SER A 10 -21.53 35.72 32.94
C SER A 10 -20.03 35.47 32.73
N ARG A 11 -19.69 34.35 32.06
CA ARG A 11 -18.39 34.16 31.43
C ARG A 11 -18.36 34.95 30.12
N THR A 12 -17.85 36.16 30.18
CA THR A 12 -17.40 36.91 29.01
C THR A 12 -16.19 36.23 28.39
N ASP A 13 -16.41 35.64 27.22
CA ASP A 13 -15.68 35.92 25.99
C ASP A 13 -14.15 36.16 26.11
N SER A 14 -13.41 35.08 26.34
CA SER A 14 -11.92 35.06 26.26
C SER A 14 -11.43 34.37 24.98
N SER A 15 -12.35 33.84 24.16
CA SER A 15 -12.00 33.11 22.93
C SER A 15 -11.89 34.02 21.71
N GLU A 16 -12.58 35.18 21.69
CA GLU A 16 -12.54 36.10 20.55
C GLU A 16 -11.31 37.03 20.58
N GLU A 17 -10.81 37.45 21.76
CA GLU A 17 -9.66 38.37 21.86
C GLU A 17 -8.30 37.73 21.48
N LEU A 18 -8.11 36.43 21.70
CA LEU A 18 -6.86 35.73 21.37
C LEU A 18 -6.57 35.65 19.87
N SER A 19 -7.59 35.84 19.03
CA SER A 19 -7.44 35.81 17.56
C SER A 19 -6.84 37.08 16.97
N SER A 20 -6.85 38.19 17.72
CA SER A 20 -6.67 39.54 17.15
C SER A 20 -5.26 40.13 17.35
N SER A 21 -4.40 39.55 18.19
CA SER A 21 -3.11 40.18 18.57
C SER A 21 -1.85 39.55 17.97
N LEU A 22 -1.93 38.39 17.33
CA LEU A 22 -0.77 37.74 16.73
C LEU A 22 -0.81 38.00 15.21
N HIS A 23 0.31 38.41 14.63
CA HIS A 23 0.45 38.47 13.17
C HIS A 23 0.53 37.03 12.67
N MET A 24 -0.62 36.45 12.30
CA MET A 24 -0.70 35.05 11.90
C MET A 24 0.04 34.85 10.58
N SER A 25 1.24 34.28 10.66
CA SER A 25 1.94 33.75 9.49
C SER A 25 1.11 32.64 8.85
N LYS A 26 1.27 32.47 7.55
CA LYS A 26 0.57 31.44 6.77
C LYS A 26 0.89 30.05 7.33
N GLY A 27 -0.12 29.22 7.50
CA GLY A 27 -0.03 27.90 8.12
C GLY A 27 -0.26 27.90 9.64
N MET A 28 -0.20 29.05 10.32
CA MET A 28 -0.32 29.10 11.78
C MET A 28 -1.73 28.87 12.30
N THR A 29 -2.76 29.11 11.49
CA THR A 29 -4.14 28.78 11.86
C THR A 29 -4.34 27.26 11.95
N ILE A 30 -3.73 26.49 11.03
CA ILE A 30 -3.72 25.03 11.09
C ILE A 30 -2.89 24.55 12.28
N PHE A 31 -1.74 25.17 12.50
CA PHE A 31 -0.86 24.85 13.62
C PHE A 31 -1.55 25.01 14.99
N LEU A 32 -2.25 26.13 15.20
CA LEU A 32 -3.02 26.38 16.42
C LEU A 32 -4.14 25.35 16.64
N ASP A 33 -4.81 24.92 15.57
CA ASP A 33 -5.83 23.88 15.65
C ASP A 33 -5.24 22.50 15.98
N ILE A 34 -4.04 22.18 15.47
CA ILE A 34 -3.29 20.98 15.85
C ILE A 34 -2.95 21.01 17.34
N LEU A 35 -2.40 22.11 17.86
CA LEU A 35 -2.05 22.24 19.28
C LEU A 35 -3.26 22.08 20.21
N ARG A 36 -4.39 22.71 19.85
CA ARG A 36 -5.65 22.57 20.61
C ARG A 36 -6.20 21.14 20.65
N ARG A 37 -5.95 20.34 19.59
CA ARG A 37 -6.33 18.92 19.54
C ARG A 37 -5.34 18.03 20.30
N ALA A 38 -4.06 18.39 20.24
CA ALA A 38 -2.95 17.66 20.84
C ALA A 38 -2.99 17.70 22.38
N ASP A 39 -3.43 18.81 22.98
CA ASP A 39 -3.60 18.97 24.43
C ASP A 39 -4.52 17.90 25.07
N LYS A 40 -5.31 17.18 24.27
CA LYS A 40 -6.15 16.04 24.72
C LYS A 40 -5.47 14.67 24.63
N ASN A 41 -4.40 14.51 23.86
CA ASN A 41 -3.82 13.21 23.48
C ASN A 41 -2.30 13.10 23.65
N VAL A 42 -1.62 14.15 24.09
CA VAL A 42 -0.14 14.21 24.14
C VAL A 42 0.37 13.74 25.51
N GLN A 43 0.76 12.48 25.59
CA GLN A 43 1.64 11.97 26.65
C GLN A 43 3.08 11.99 26.12
N MET A 44 3.70 13.17 26.11
CA MET A 44 5.09 13.34 25.63
C MET A 44 6.11 12.90 26.68
N HIS A 45 7.27 12.47 26.19
CA HIS A 45 8.35 11.84 26.94
C HIS A 45 8.82 12.61 28.20
N PRO A 46 9.36 11.91 29.23
CA PRO A 46 9.54 12.43 30.60
C PRO A 46 10.67 13.46 30.77
N ASN A 47 11.28 13.94 29.70
CA ASN A 47 12.45 14.82 29.79
C ASN A 47 12.10 16.32 29.75
N MET A 48 10.83 16.70 29.61
CA MET A 48 10.35 18.04 29.93
C MET A 48 9.92 18.11 31.40
N THR A 49 10.90 17.93 32.29
CA THR A 49 10.72 18.30 33.69
C THR A 49 10.93 19.80 33.81
N HIS A 50 9.86 20.55 34.06
CA HIS A 50 9.64 21.19 35.36
C HIS A 50 8.19 21.70 35.45
N ASN A 51 7.38 20.98 36.23
CA ASN A 51 6.44 21.55 37.18
C ASN A 51 5.44 22.60 36.63
N THR A 52 4.27 22.17 36.17
CA THR A 52 2.97 22.36 36.85
C THR A 52 1.83 21.94 35.91
N ASN A 53 0.69 21.59 36.48
CA ASN A 53 -0.41 20.83 35.87
C ASN A 53 -1.28 21.61 34.86
N ASN A 54 -0.72 22.48 34.02
CA ASN A 54 -1.35 23.02 32.82
C ASN A 54 -0.21 23.56 31.93
N LEU A 55 0.18 22.87 30.86
CA LEU A 55 1.04 23.52 29.86
C LEU A 55 0.22 24.64 29.23
N ASP A 56 0.69 25.88 29.34
CA ASP A 56 0.03 26.99 28.69
C ASP A 56 0.13 26.79 27.18
N THR A 57 -0.99 26.87 26.47
CA THR A 57 -1.06 26.79 25.01
C THR A 57 -0.14 27.80 24.33
N GLU A 58 0.16 28.90 25.01
CA GLU A 58 1.08 29.95 24.57
C GLU A 58 2.56 29.51 24.65
N GLU A 59 2.97 28.82 25.72
CA GLU A 59 4.34 28.30 25.86
C GLU A 59 4.63 27.17 24.86
N LEU A 60 3.63 26.32 24.59
CA LEU A 60 3.70 25.31 23.53
C LEU A 60 3.77 25.95 22.14
N TYR A 61 2.99 27.00 21.91
CA TYR A 61 3.03 27.73 20.65
C TYR A 61 4.42 28.31 20.39
N ASP A 62 5.00 29.00 21.37
CA ASP A 62 6.32 29.61 21.24
C ASP A 62 7.43 28.58 21.02
N TYR A 63 7.38 27.45 21.74
CA TYR A 63 8.36 26.36 21.58
C TYR A 63 8.29 25.74 20.19
N PHE A 64 7.11 25.29 19.75
CA PHE A 64 6.96 24.61 18.47
C PHE A 64 7.09 25.56 17.28
N SER A 65 6.72 26.84 17.43
CA SER A 65 6.93 27.85 16.39
C SER A 65 8.42 27.96 16.00
N GLN A 66 9.32 27.82 16.98
CA GLN A 66 10.77 27.80 16.76
C GLN A 66 11.29 26.46 16.20
N HIS A 67 10.51 25.38 16.27
CA HIS A 67 10.91 24.01 15.91
C HIS A 67 10.15 23.42 14.71
N LEU A 68 9.31 24.19 14.03
CA LEU A 68 8.55 23.74 12.86
C LEU A 68 9.44 23.38 11.66
N GLY A 69 10.57 24.06 11.47
CA GLY A 69 11.49 23.79 10.37
C GLY A 69 10.80 23.77 9.00
N GLU A 70 11.10 22.77 8.16
CA GLU A 70 10.50 22.65 6.82
C GLU A 70 8.98 22.46 6.83
N TYR A 71 8.40 22.01 7.95
CA TYR A 71 6.95 21.84 8.08
C TYR A 71 6.18 23.17 8.12
N GLU A 72 6.84 24.32 8.37
CA GLU A 72 6.20 25.63 8.21
C GLU A 72 5.68 25.82 6.77
N SER A 73 6.53 25.48 5.79
CA SER A 73 6.17 25.56 4.37
C SER A 73 5.05 24.58 4.00
N VAL A 74 5.05 23.40 4.63
CA VAL A 74 4.01 22.38 4.45
C VAL A 74 2.66 22.86 4.99
N LEU A 75 2.64 23.42 6.20
CA LEU A 75 1.41 23.97 6.81
C LEU A 75 0.87 25.15 6.00
N ALA A 76 1.73 26.03 5.50
CA ALA A 76 1.33 27.12 4.63
C ALA A 76 0.72 26.62 3.31
N ALA A 77 1.30 25.59 2.69
CA ALA A 77 0.78 24.97 1.48
C ALA A 77 -0.55 24.24 1.71
N LEU A 78 -0.72 23.59 2.86
CA LEU A 78 -1.98 22.95 3.26
C LEU A 78 -3.10 23.98 3.46
N GLU A 79 -2.78 25.15 4.02
CA GLU A 79 -3.74 26.24 4.14
C GLU A 79 -4.18 26.78 2.77
N ASP A 80 -3.23 27.00 1.85
CA ASP A 80 -3.53 27.39 0.47
C ASP A 80 -4.40 26.37 -0.25
N LEU A 81 -4.08 25.09 -0.10
CA LEU A 81 -4.83 24.01 -0.69
C LEU A 81 -6.27 23.99 -0.17
N ASN A 82 -6.44 24.10 1.15
CA ASN A 82 -7.75 24.14 1.78
C ASN A 82 -8.58 25.34 1.30
N LEU A 83 -7.98 26.55 1.26
CA LEU A 83 -8.64 27.75 0.73
C LEU A 83 -9.03 27.59 -0.74
N SER A 84 -8.15 27.01 -1.56
CA SER A 84 -8.40 26.76 -2.97
C SER A 84 -9.56 25.79 -3.19
N ILE A 85 -9.60 24.69 -2.43
CA ILE A 85 -10.68 23.70 -2.47
C ILE A 85 -12.01 24.34 -2.05
N LEU A 86 -12.04 25.03 -0.91
CA LEU A 86 -13.25 25.69 -0.42
C LEU A 86 -13.79 26.71 -1.43
N LYS A 87 -12.90 27.52 -2.03
CA LYS A 87 -13.26 28.48 -3.07
C LYS A 87 -13.83 27.80 -4.32
N ALA A 88 -13.22 26.69 -4.76
CA ALA A 88 -13.72 25.91 -5.89
C ALA A 88 -15.08 25.27 -5.58
N MET A 89 -15.26 24.73 -4.37
CA MET A 89 -16.50 24.14 -3.90
C MET A 89 -17.63 25.18 -3.82
N ASP A 90 -17.38 26.35 -3.25
CA ASP A 90 -18.39 27.42 -3.18
C ASP A 90 -18.81 27.92 -4.55
N LYS A 91 -17.86 28.06 -5.47
CA LYS A 91 -18.15 28.48 -6.85
C LYS A 91 -18.98 27.43 -7.58
N THR A 92 -18.57 26.17 -7.53
CA THR A 92 -19.26 25.07 -8.20
C THR A 92 -20.63 24.81 -7.59
N LYS A 93 -20.77 24.85 -6.26
CA LYS A 93 -22.06 24.71 -5.56
C LYS A 93 -23.10 25.72 -6.03
N LYS A 94 -22.73 27.00 -6.19
CA LYS A 94 -23.64 28.06 -6.67
C LYS A 94 -24.12 27.83 -8.11
N GLN A 95 -23.25 27.30 -8.96
CA GLN A 95 -23.54 27.08 -10.37
C GLN A 95 -24.22 25.73 -10.64
N TYR A 96 -24.09 24.78 -9.71
CA TYR A 96 -24.43 23.38 -9.90
C TYR A 96 -25.89 23.11 -10.32
N GLN A 97 -26.86 23.73 -9.64
CA GLN A 97 -28.29 23.47 -9.92
C GLN A 97 -28.72 24.00 -11.29
N ASN A 98 -28.05 25.05 -11.77
CA ASN A 98 -28.35 25.70 -13.05
C ASN A 98 -27.44 25.20 -14.19
N ALA A 99 -26.48 24.33 -13.88
CA ALA A 99 -25.51 23.81 -14.84
C ALA A 99 -26.09 22.63 -15.65
N SER A 100 -25.53 22.41 -16.83
CA SER A 100 -25.87 21.28 -17.69
C SER A 100 -25.53 19.93 -17.03
N LYS A 101 -26.15 18.84 -17.50
CA LYS A 101 -25.84 17.47 -17.00
C LYS A 101 -24.35 17.13 -17.11
N LEU A 102 -23.69 17.61 -18.17
CA LEU A 102 -22.26 17.40 -18.38
C LEU A 102 -21.42 18.17 -17.35
N GLU A 103 -21.73 19.44 -17.11
CA GLU A 103 -21.01 20.26 -16.12
C GLU A 103 -21.22 19.75 -14.68
N GLN A 104 -22.42 19.26 -14.36
CA GLN A 104 -22.68 18.59 -13.09
C GLN A 104 -21.86 17.29 -12.96
N PHE A 105 -21.74 16.50 -14.03
CA PHE A 105 -20.88 15.32 -14.06
C PHE A 105 -19.41 15.70 -13.85
N VAL A 106 -18.89 16.69 -14.59
CA VAL A 106 -17.51 17.18 -14.45
C VAL A 106 -17.26 17.68 -13.02
N THR A 107 -18.21 18.39 -12.42
CA THR A 107 -18.09 18.85 -11.03
C THR A 107 -18.00 17.66 -10.05
N ARG A 108 -18.88 16.65 -10.16
CA ARG A 108 -18.81 15.44 -9.32
C ARG A 108 -17.51 14.68 -9.52
N PHE A 109 -17.07 14.57 -10.78
CA PHE A 109 -15.82 13.90 -11.14
C PHE A 109 -14.61 14.60 -10.51
N LEU A 110 -14.48 15.92 -10.69
CA LEU A 110 -13.36 16.69 -10.14
C LEU A 110 -13.34 16.71 -8.61
N LEU A 111 -14.50 16.75 -7.96
CA LEU A 111 -14.60 16.62 -6.50
C LEU A 111 -14.11 15.25 -6.03
N LYS A 112 -14.55 14.17 -6.68
CA LYS A 112 -14.11 12.82 -6.38
C LYS A 112 -12.61 12.65 -6.61
N GLU A 113 -12.09 13.21 -7.71
CA GLU A 113 -10.67 13.13 -8.03
C GLU A 113 -9.82 13.91 -7.02
N THR A 114 -10.23 15.12 -6.63
CA THR A 114 -9.55 15.91 -5.59
C THR A 114 -9.47 15.14 -4.26
N LEU A 115 -10.54 14.45 -3.87
CA LEU A 115 -10.56 13.60 -2.68
C LEU A 115 -9.57 12.43 -2.80
N ASN A 116 -9.54 11.75 -3.95
CA ASN A 116 -8.61 10.64 -4.17
C ASN A 116 -7.13 11.09 -4.09
N GLN A 117 -6.81 12.27 -4.64
CA GLN A 117 -5.46 12.83 -4.57
C GLN A 117 -5.04 13.14 -3.13
N LEU A 118 -5.96 13.69 -2.32
CA LEU A 118 -5.72 13.91 -0.89
C LEU A 118 -5.52 12.60 -0.12
N GLN A 119 -6.28 11.56 -0.45
CA GLN A 119 -6.13 10.23 0.16
C GLN A 119 -4.80 9.58 -0.20
N SER A 120 -4.34 9.71 -1.44
CA SER A 120 -3.01 9.24 -1.86
C SER A 120 -1.90 9.95 -1.08
N LEU A 121 -2.05 11.27 -0.86
CA LEU A 121 -1.10 12.05 -0.06
C LEU A 121 -1.11 11.58 1.39
N GLN A 122 -2.29 11.36 1.98
CA GLN A 122 -2.44 10.83 3.35
C GLN A 122 -1.71 9.51 3.52
N ASN A 123 -1.91 8.54 2.62
CA ASN A 123 -1.26 7.23 2.70
C ASN A 123 0.27 7.37 2.66
N SER A 124 0.80 8.27 1.82
CA SER A 124 2.24 8.53 1.76
C SER A 124 2.78 9.12 3.06
N LEU A 125 2.03 10.03 3.70
CA LEU A 125 2.39 10.61 5.00
C LEU A 125 2.32 9.58 6.13
N GLU A 126 1.34 8.68 6.10
CA GLU A 126 1.19 7.59 7.07
C GLU A 126 2.39 6.64 7.00
N CYS A 127 2.82 6.24 5.79
CA CYS A 127 4.04 5.44 5.63
C CYS A 127 5.29 6.16 6.14
N ALA A 128 5.44 7.47 5.87
CA ALA A 128 6.57 8.24 6.40
C ALA A 128 6.53 8.29 7.94
N MET A 129 5.36 8.51 8.52
CA MET A 129 5.17 8.52 9.97
C MET A 129 5.55 7.18 10.60
N GLU A 130 5.10 6.05 10.04
CA GLU A 130 5.47 4.71 10.51
C GLU A 130 6.99 4.49 10.47
N THR A 131 7.67 4.94 9.42
CA THR A 131 9.15 4.82 9.35
C THR A 131 9.86 5.64 10.42
N THR A 132 9.37 6.84 10.73
CA THR A 132 9.95 7.67 11.81
C THR A 132 9.68 7.09 13.19
N GLU A 133 8.50 6.47 13.40
CA GLU A 133 8.17 5.78 14.65
C GLU A 133 9.03 4.52 14.83
N GLU A 134 9.21 3.72 13.77
CA GLU A 134 10.03 2.51 13.80
C GLU A 134 11.52 2.82 14.00
N GLN A 135 12.05 3.89 13.40
CA GLN A 135 13.39 4.37 13.69
C GLN A 135 13.56 4.77 15.16
N THR A 136 12.57 5.45 15.74
CA THR A 136 12.58 5.82 17.17
C THR A 136 12.51 4.58 18.08
N ARG A 137 11.82 3.51 17.66
CA ARG A 137 11.79 2.22 18.37
C ARG A 137 13.13 1.48 18.27
N GLN A 138 13.77 1.50 17.10
CA GLN A 138 15.08 0.88 16.87
C GLN A 138 16.21 1.62 17.60
N GLU A 139 16.17 2.95 17.71
CA GLU A 139 17.15 3.70 18.53
C GLU A 139 17.03 3.40 20.03
N ARG A 140 15.83 3.07 20.52
CA ARG A 140 15.62 2.62 21.91
C ARG A 140 16.10 1.19 22.13
N GLN A 141 16.11 0.36 21.10
CA GLN A 141 16.73 -0.96 21.10
C GLN A 141 18.16 -0.85 20.56
N GLY A 142 19.08 -0.36 21.39
CA GLY A 142 20.50 -0.20 21.02
C GLY A 142 21.11 -1.44 20.32
N PRO A 143 22.24 -1.27 19.61
CA PRO A 143 22.71 -2.19 18.58
C PRO A 143 22.85 -3.62 19.09
N THR A 144 21.94 -4.49 18.66
CA THR A 144 22.01 -5.92 18.97
C THR A 144 23.20 -6.52 18.23
N LYS A 145 24.24 -6.93 18.98
CA LYS A 145 25.35 -7.75 18.45
C LYS A 145 24.77 -8.96 17.71
N PRO A 146 25.31 -9.34 16.52
CA PRO A 146 24.82 -10.50 15.80
C PRO A 146 24.99 -11.76 16.65
N HIS A 147 23.89 -12.48 16.81
CA HIS A 147 23.78 -13.71 17.58
C HIS A 147 24.59 -14.81 16.89
N VAL A 148 25.83 -15.02 17.35
CA VAL A 148 26.65 -16.18 16.97
C VAL A 148 25.98 -17.42 17.55
N LEU A 149 25.35 -18.22 16.70
CA LEU A 149 24.84 -19.54 17.07
C LEU A 149 26.02 -20.46 17.41
N SER A 150 26.14 -20.79 18.69
CA SER A 150 27.10 -21.74 19.24
C SER A 150 26.70 -23.19 18.89
N ILE A 151 27.42 -23.80 17.94
CA ILE A 151 27.36 -25.25 17.68
C ILE A 151 28.38 -25.95 18.59
N PRO A 152 28.03 -27.05 19.31
CA PRO A 152 28.89 -27.65 20.32
C PRO A 152 29.91 -28.63 19.69
N TRP A 153 31.21 -28.37 19.86
CA TRP A 153 32.25 -29.34 19.55
C TRP A 153 32.68 -30.11 20.80
N THR A 154 32.50 -31.42 20.75
CA THR A 154 32.92 -32.36 21.78
C THR A 154 34.43 -32.65 21.68
N GLY A 155 35.13 -32.47 22.81
CA GLY A 155 36.11 -33.43 23.32
C GLY A 155 37.52 -33.55 22.71
N LYS A 156 38.48 -33.02 23.47
CA LYS A 156 39.78 -33.62 23.88
C LYS A 156 41.03 -33.50 22.96
N ARG A 157 41.94 -32.62 23.43
CA ARG A 157 43.41 -32.69 23.59
C ARG A 157 44.23 -33.65 22.70
N SER A 158 45.25 -33.12 22.02
CA SER A 158 46.66 -33.56 22.15
C SER A 158 47.64 -32.62 21.41
N SER A 159 48.70 -32.19 22.10
CA SER A 159 49.82 -31.43 21.53
C SER A 159 50.87 -32.37 20.93
N ARG A 160 51.43 -32.08 19.74
CA ARG A 160 52.88 -32.16 19.46
C ARG A 160 53.30 -31.59 18.10
N ARG A 161 54.50 -30.99 18.17
CA ARG A 161 55.44 -30.36 17.21
C ARG A 161 55.64 -30.96 15.81
N LEU A 162 55.93 -30.03 14.87
CA LEU A 162 56.93 -30.00 13.77
C LEU A 162 56.89 -31.09 12.67
N GLN A 163 56.74 -30.70 11.40
CA GLN A 163 57.85 -30.51 10.45
C GLN A 163 57.37 -30.20 9.02
N ARG A 164 58.16 -29.34 8.36
CA ARG A 164 58.15 -28.98 6.94
C ARG A 164 58.85 -30.07 6.12
N ASN A 165 58.35 -30.42 4.92
CA ASN A 165 59.14 -30.58 3.68
C ASN A 165 58.30 -31.08 2.49
N ASN A 166 58.59 -30.51 1.32
CA ASN A 166 58.11 -30.87 -0.02
C ASN A 166 58.81 -32.13 -0.56
N SER A 167 58.09 -32.94 -1.35
CA SER A 167 58.66 -33.69 -2.50
C SER A 167 57.57 -34.13 -3.49
N PHE A 168 57.95 -34.16 -4.76
CA PHE A 168 57.16 -34.28 -6.00
C PHE A 168 56.70 -35.72 -6.37
N SER A 169 55.45 -35.83 -6.92
CA SER A 169 54.91 -36.64 -8.06
C SER A 169 55.13 -38.17 -8.19
N PRO A 170 54.41 -38.94 -9.07
CA PRO A 170 53.21 -38.68 -9.93
C PRO A 170 52.09 -39.77 -9.90
N ASN A 171 50.82 -39.42 -10.26
CA ASN A 171 49.84 -40.17 -11.10
C ASN A 171 48.33 -39.91 -10.76
N SER A 172 47.68 -39.01 -11.54
CA SER A 172 46.28 -39.02 -12.07
C SER A 172 45.02 -39.02 -11.16
N PRO A 173 43.83 -38.51 -11.58
CA PRO A 173 43.55 -37.21 -12.21
C PRO A 173 42.36 -36.43 -11.56
N GLN A 174 42.34 -35.11 -11.81
CA GLN A 174 41.17 -34.19 -11.79
C GLN A 174 40.52 -33.82 -10.44
N PHE A 175 40.85 -32.63 -9.93
CA PHE A 175 39.91 -31.52 -9.71
C PHE A 175 40.74 -30.29 -9.35
N ASN A 176 40.81 -29.33 -10.27
CA ASN A 176 41.47 -28.05 -10.05
C ASN A 176 40.53 -26.94 -10.56
N ILE A 177 40.58 -25.80 -9.87
CA ILE A 177 39.97 -24.50 -10.17
C ILE A 177 38.66 -24.24 -9.40
N GLY A 178 38.84 -23.74 -8.18
CA GLY A 178 37.93 -22.79 -7.54
C GLY A 178 38.79 -21.64 -7.00
N LEU A 179 38.90 -20.54 -7.76
CA LEU A 179 39.27 -19.20 -7.25
C LEU A 179 39.09 -18.05 -8.27
N LEU A 180 38.23 -18.16 -9.29
CA LEU A 180 38.03 -17.06 -10.26
C LEU A 180 36.56 -16.67 -10.51
N ASP A 181 35.58 -17.31 -9.87
CA ASP A 181 34.19 -17.18 -10.29
C ASP A 181 33.38 -16.06 -9.60
N GLU A 182 33.79 -15.56 -8.43
CA GLU A 182 33.02 -14.50 -7.77
C GLU A 182 33.22 -13.11 -8.42
N ASP A 183 34.45 -12.76 -8.80
CA ASP A 183 34.74 -11.47 -9.47
C ASP A 183 34.08 -11.38 -10.86
N ASN A 184 33.90 -12.52 -11.52
CA ASN A 184 33.27 -12.59 -12.83
C ASN A 184 31.76 -12.39 -12.76
N GLN A 185 31.09 -12.77 -11.66
CA GLN A 185 29.64 -12.65 -11.53
C GLN A 185 29.22 -11.17 -11.42
N TRP A 186 29.96 -10.38 -10.64
CA TRP A 186 29.74 -8.94 -10.53
C TRP A 186 30.08 -8.21 -11.84
N MET A 187 31.20 -8.56 -12.49
CA MET A 187 31.53 -8.01 -13.81
C MET A 187 30.49 -8.39 -14.88
N THR A 188 29.93 -9.58 -14.82
CA THR A 188 28.86 -10.01 -15.73
C THR A 188 27.61 -9.15 -15.53
N GLN A 189 27.26 -8.85 -14.28
CA GLN A 189 26.10 -8.03 -13.96
C GLN A 189 26.30 -6.55 -14.35
N ILE A 190 27.50 -6.00 -14.13
CA ILE A 190 27.86 -4.66 -14.61
C ILE A 190 27.76 -4.59 -16.13
N ASN A 191 28.33 -5.56 -16.84
CA ASN A 191 28.29 -5.58 -18.30
C ASN A 191 26.86 -5.76 -18.85
N ARG A 192 26.00 -6.49 -18.14
CA ARG A 192 24.56 -6.61 -18.46
C ARG A 192 23.85 -5.27 -18.31
N LEU A 193 24.08 -4.57 -17.19
CA LEU A 193 23.47 -3.25 -16.95
C LEU A 193 23.96 -2.21 -17.96
N GLN A 194 25.25 -2.20 -18.29
CA GLN A 194 25.80 -1.33 -19.33
C GLN A 194 25.11 -1.56 -20.68
N LYS A 195 24.90 -2.81 -21.09
CA LYS A 195 24.16 -3.15 -22.32
C LYS A 195 22.70 -2.69 -22.29
N LEU A 196 22.03 -2.74 -21.14
CA LEU A 196 20.66 -2.25 -20.99
C LEU A 196 20.61 -0.72 -21.08
N ILE A 197 21.56 -0.02 -20.46
CA ILE A 197 21.70 1.43 -20.56
C ILE A 197 21.96 1.85 -22.02
N ASP A 198 22.92 1.20 -22.69
CA ASP A 198 23.24 1.49 -24.10
C ASP A 198 22.03 1.24 -25.03
N ARG A 199 21.17 0.27 -24.71
CA ARG A 199 19.90 0.02 -25.43
C ARG A 199 18.84 1.08 -25.15
N LEU A 200 18.75 1.57 -23.92
CA LEU A 200 17.84 2.64 -23.53
C LEU A 200 18.24 3.98 -24.17
N GLU A 201 19.54 4.29 -24.20
CA GLU A 201 20.07 5.52 -24.80
C GLU A 201 19.88 5.57 -26.32
N LYS A 202 19.88 4.42 -27.00
CA LYS A 202 19.67 4.33 -28.46
C LYS A 202 18.22 4.50 -28.91
N LYS A 203 17.23 4.66 -28.02
CA LYS A 203 15.80 4.92 -28.34
C LYS A 203 15.11 3.94 -29.31
N ASP A 204 15.70 2.79 -29.63
CA ASP A 204 15.03 1.69 -30.34
C ASP A 204 14.35 0.75 -29.33
N LEU A 205 13.30 1.26 -28.67
CA LEU A 205 12.45 0.47 -27.78
C LEU A 205 11.46 -0.36 -28.61
N LYS A 206 11.94 -1.47 -29.19
CA LYS A 206 11.03 -2.59 -29.49
C LYS A 206 10.78 -3.32 -28.18
N MET A 207 9.59 -3.08 -27.62
CA MET A 207 9.06 -3.81 -26.47
C MET A 207 8.79 -5.26 -26.90
N GLU A 208 9.82 -6.08 -26.99
CA GLU A 208 9.67 -7.53 -26.92
C GLU A 208 9.47 -7.93 -25.46
N PRO A 209 8.57 -8.88 -25.16
CA PRO A 209 8.45 -9.45 -23.83
C PRO A 209 9.83 -9.84 -23.29
N LEU A 210 10.09 -9.52 -22.03
CA LEU A 210 11.30 -9.90 -21.32
C LEU A 210 11.48 -11.43 -21.40
N GLU A 211 12.41 -11.90 -22.23
CA GLU A 211 12.95 -13.26 -22.11
C GLU A 211 13.81 -13.28 -20.86
N GLU A 212 13.18 -13.49 -19.71
CA GLU A 212 13.88 -13.79 -18.48
C GLU A 212 14.57 -15.15 -18.65
N GLU A 213 15.91 -15.16 -18.54
CA GLU A 213 16.73 -16.35 -18.62
C GLU A 213 16.17 -17.43 -17.68
N ILE A 214 15.63 -18.49 -18.27
CA ILE A 214 15.12 -19.67 -17.57
C ILE A 214 16.33 -20.35 -16.91
N LEU A 215 16.61 -19.99 -15.66
CA LEU A 215 17.40 -20.86 -14.79
C LEU A 215 16.48 -22.02 -14.41
N GLU A 216 16.60 -23.13 -15.14
CA GLU A 216 15.98 -24.42 -14.81
C GLU A 216 16.33 -24.80 -13.37
N GLY A 217 15.41 -24.64 -12.41
CA GLY A 217 15.72 -25.03 -11.03
C GLY A 217 14.77 -24.67 -9.89
N SER A 218 13.71 -23.88 -10.08
CA SER A 218 12.67 -23.75 -9.05
C SER A 218 11.31 -23.49 -9.68
N THR A 219 10.34 -24.37 -9.44
CA THR A 219 8.93 -24.12 -9.71
C THR A 219 8.48 -22.91 -8.88
N LYS A 220 8.65 -21.69 -9.41
CA LYS A 220 8.07 -20.49 -8.82
C LYS A 220 6.55 -20.69 -8.82
N SER A 221 5.94 -20.70 -7.63
CA SER A 221 4.49 -20.80 -7.48
C SER A 221 3.86 -19.54 -8.06
N HIS A 222 3.07 -19.65 -9.12
CA HIS A 222 2.35 -18.52 -9.70
C HIS A 222 0.85 -18.73 -9.46
N ILE A 223 0.18 -17.69 -8.95
CA ILE A 223 -1.28 -17.67 -8.83
C ILE A 223 -1.85 -17.36 -10.21
N MET A 224 -2.91 -18.05 -10.60
CA MET A 224 -3.65 -17.75 -11.81
C MET A 224 -4.93 -17.01 -11.48
N ILE A 225 -5.11 -15.85 -12.09
CA ILE A 225 -6.32 -15.04 -12.01
C ILE A 225 -7.13 -15.26 -13.27
N VAL A 226 -8.42 -15.52 -13.08
CA VAL A 226 -9.39 -15.70 -14.17
C VAL A 226 -10.48 -14.66 -13.99
N GLN A 227 -10.66 -13.83 -15.01
CA GLN A 227 -11.71 -12.84 -15.07
C GLN A 227 -12.77 -13.30 -16.07
N ARG A 228 -14.02 -13.38 -15.61
CA ARG A 228 -15.18 -13.78 -16.42
C ARG A 228 -16.16 -12.64 -16.47
N GLN A 229 -16.47 -12.16 -17.66
CA GLN A 229 -17.41 -11.08 -17.89
C GLN A 229 -18.68 -11.62 -18.54
N LEU A 230 -19.82 -11.33 -17.90
CA LEU A 230 -21.13 -11.91 -18.17
C LEU A 230 -22.14 -10.76 -18.31
N THR A 231 -22.71 -10.57 -19.50
CA THR A 231 -23.81 -9.61 -19.72
C THR A 231 -25.11 -10.39 -19.72
N VAL A 232 -25.95 -10.19 -18.71
CA VAL A 232 -27.14 -11.00 -18.41
C VAL A 232 -28.40 -10.32 -18.94
N LEU A 233 -29.33 -11.10 -19.49
CA LEU A 233 -30.66 -10.63 -19.87
C LEU A 233 -31.42 -10.10 -18.64
N ILE A 234 -32.17 -9.01 -18.81
CA ILE A 234 -32.86 -8.36 -17.68
C ILE A 234 -33.95 -9.27 -17.13
N GLU A 235 -34.62 -10.03 -18.00
CA GLU A 235 -35.69 -10.97 -17.66
C GLU A 235 -35.18 -12.13 -16.80
N GLU A 236 -33.95 -12.59 -17.05
CA GLU A 236 -33.36 -13.78 -16.44
C GLU A 236 -32.45 -13.47 -15.23
N LEU A 237 -32.46 -12.22 -14.76
CA LEU A 237 -31.52 -11.73 -13.77
C LEU A 237 -31.59 -12.49 -12.44
N GLU A 238 -32.78 -12.84 -11.98
CA GLU A 238 -32.94 -13.52 -10.69
C GLU A 238 -32.54 -15.00 -10.75
N GLU A 239 -32.90 -15.71 -11.82
CA GLU A 239 -32.49 -17.09 -12.04
C GLU A 239 -30.97 -17.19 -12.20
N PHE A 240 -30.37 -16.26 -12.94
CA PHE A 240 -28.92 -16.13 -13.06
C PHE A 240 -28.25 -15.91 -11.69
N ARG A 241 -28.80 -15.03 -10.84
CA ARG A 241 -28.23 -14.77 -9.50
C ARG A 241 -28.23 -16.02 -8.62
N LEU A 242 -29.28 -16.84 -8.72
CA LEU A 242 -29.36 -18.12 -8.01
C LEU A 242 -28.33 -19.12 -8.55
N SER A 243 -28.23 -19.25 -9.88
CA SER A 243 -27.24 -20.12 -10.53
C SER A 243 -25.80 -19.70 -10.18
N LEU A 244 -25.52 -18.39 -10.23
CA LEU A 244 -24.22 -17.81 -9.88
C LEU A 244 -23.87 -18.07 -8.42
N LYS A 245 -24.84 -17.92 -7.50
CA LYS A 245 -24.62 -18.20 -6.08
C LYS A 245 -24.24 -19.67 -5.86
N HIS A 246 -24.96 -20.60 -6.49
CA HIS A 246 -24.65 -22.03 -6.39
C HIS A 246 -23.29 -22.38 -7.00
N TYR A 247 -22.94 -21.74 -8.11
CA TYR A 247 -21.62 -21.88 -8.72
C TYR A 247 -20.51 -21.42 -7.78
N VAL A 248 -20.64 -20.24 -7.17
CA VAL A 248 -19.64 -19.67 -6.25
C VAL A 248 -19.49 -20.52 -4.99
N GLU A 249 -20.58 -21.03 -4.44
CA GLU A 249 -20.55 -21.99 -3.32
C GLU A 249 -19.78 -23.26 -3.70
N SER A 250 -19.98 -23.78 -4.92
CA SER A 250 -19.29 -24.96 -5.43
C SER A 250 -17.80 -24.72 -5.68
N VAL A 251 -17.45 -23.55 -6.25
CA VAL A 251 -16.06 -23.14 -6.51
C VAL A 251 -15.30 -22.96 -5.19
N SER A 252 -15.92 -22.28 -4.22
CA SER A 252 -15.31 -21.98 -2.93
C SER A 252 -15.08 -23.24 -2.09
N ALA A 253 -15.83 -24.32 -2.35
CA ALA A 253 -15.63 -25.63 -1.74
C ALA A 253 -14.50 -26.44 -2.40
N GLN A 254 -13.99 -26.03 -3.58
CA GLN A 254 -12.94 -26.75 -4.28
C GLN A 254 -11.56 -26.43 -3.70
N SER A 255 -10.77 -27.48 -3.47
CA SER A 255 -9.35 -27.35 -3.12
C SER A 255 -8.56 -26.67 -4.25
N GLY A 256 -7.85 -25.59 -3.89
CA GLY A 256 -7.00 -24.81 -4.79
C GLY A 256 -7.67 -23.59 -5.45
N CYS A 257 -8.94 -23.32 -5.14
CA CYS A 257 -9.51 -21.99 -5.30
C CYS A 257 -9.14 -21.15 -4.08
N LEU A 258 -8.42 -20.06 -4.29
CA LEU A 258 -7.96 -19.16 -3.24
C LEU A 258 -9.03 -18.13 -2.86
N HIS A 259 -9.72 -17.59 -3.86
CA HIS A 259 -10.72 -16.55 -3.68
C HIS A 259 -11.63 -16.44 -4.90
N VAL A 260 -12.89 -16.04 -4.67
CA VAL A 260 -13.83 -15.64 -5.71
C VAL A 260 -14.45 -14.31 -5.32
N SER A 261 -14.37 -13.33 -6.21
CA SER A 261 -14.99 -12.02 -6.06
C SER A 261 -15.95 -11.74 -7.21
N ILE A 262 -17.08 -11.10 -6.91
CA ILE A 262 -18.13 -10.80 -7.89
C ILE A 262 -18.42 -9.32 -7.85
N GLN A 263 -18.32 -8.68 -9.01
CA GLN A 263 -18.61 -7.26 -9.19
C GLN A 263 -19.80 -7.11 -10.14
N LYS A 264 -20.87 -6.48 -9.67
CA LYS A 264 -22.00 -6.04 -10.52
C LYS A 264 -21.78 -4.59 -10.91
N LEU A 265 -21.81 -4.29 -12.21
CA LEU A 265 -21.77 -2.91 -12.69
C LEU A 265 -23.18 -2.31 -12.61
N SER A 266 -23.36 -1.16 -11.97
CA SER A 266 -24.70 -0.63 -11.65
C SER A 266 -25.49 -0.13 -12.87
N ASN A 267 -24.80 0.18 -13.97
CA ASN A 267 -25.39 0.83 -15.15
C ASN A 267 -25.77 -0.17 -16.26
N GLU A 268 -25.37 -1.43 -16.13
CA GLU A 268 -25.57 -2.49 -17.12
C GLU A 268 -25.90 -3.79 -16.36
N SER A 269 -26.64 -4.73 -16.95
CA SER A 269 -26.83 -6.08 -16.37
C SER A 269 -25.56 -6.94 -16.48
N ARG A 270 -24.40 -6.34 -16.21
CA ARG A 270 -23.07 -6.93 -16.39
C ARG A 270 -22.47 -7.33 -15.06
N TYR A 271 -22.00 -8.56 -14.99
CA TYR A 271 -21.29 -9.15 -13.88
C TYR A 271 -19.86 -9.46 -14.30
N ILE A 272 -18.90 -9.17 -13.42
CA ILE A 272 -17.51 -9.56 -13.56
C ILE A 272 -17.18 -10.46 -12.38
N ILE A 273 -16.73 -11.68 -12.67
CA ILE A 273 -16.28 -12.65 -11.67
C ILE A 273 -14.76 -12.72 -11.76
N TYR A 274 -14.10 -12.59 -10.61
CA TYR A 274 -12.67 -12.81 -10.46
C TYR A 274 -12.45 -14.08 -9.65
N GLU A 275 -11.76 -15.04 -10.23
CA GLU A 275 -11.40 -16.30 -9.57
C GLU A 275 -9.88 -16.39 -9.45
N PHE A 276 -9.41 -16.73 -8.26
CA PHE A 276 -8.00 -16.87 -7.95
C PHE A 276 -7.69 -18.34 -7.71
N TRP A 277 -6.74 -18.88 -8.46
CA TRP A 277 -6.40 -20.30 -8.48
C TRP A 277 -4.92 -20.50 -8.17
N GLU A 278 -4.59 -21.50 -7.35
CA GLU A 278 -3.20 -21.79 -6.97
C GLU A 278 -2.29 -22.13 -8.16
N ASN A 279 -2.84 -22.73 -9.20
CA ASN A 279 -2.10 -23.06 -10.42
C ASN A 279 -3.04 -23.26 -11.62
N SER A 280 -2.48 -23.25 -12.83
CA SER A 280 -3.24 -23.44 -14.08
C SER A 280 -3.91 -24.82 -14.17
N ASN A 281 -3.32 -25.85 -13.55
CA ASN A 281 -3.82 -27.22 -13.65
C ASN A 281 -5.12 -27.40 -12.84
N ILE A 282 -5.21 -26.82 -11.65
CA ILE A 282 -6.40 -26.88 -10.79
C ILE A 282 -7.57 -26.17 -11.46
N TRP A 283 -7.34 -25.02 -12.09
CA TRP A 283 -8.38 -24.34 -12.88
C TRP A 283 -8.81 -25.14 -14.11
N LYS A 284 -7.88 -25.77 -14.84
CA LYS A 284 -8.24 -26.65 -15.97
C LYS A 284 -9.11 -27.81 -15.49
N ASN A 285 -8.79 -28.39 -14.34
CA ASN A 285 -9.61 -29.43 -13.71
C ASN A 285 -10.98 -28.88 -13.27
N HIS A 286 -11.02 -27.68 -12.70
CA HIS A 286 -12.25 -26.97 -12.36
C HIS A 286 -13.18 -26.80 -13.57
N LEU A 287 -12.64 -26.36 -14.72
CA LEU A 287 -13.42 -26.22 -15.97
C LEU A 287 -14.05 -27.55 -16.42
N GLN A 288 -13.42 -28.68 -16.09
CA GLN A 288 -13.94 -30.00 -16.41
C GLN A 288 -14.98 -30.52 -15.41
N ALA A 289 -15.08 -29.90 -14.23
CA ALA A 289 -16.01 -30.31 -13.18
C ALA A 289 -17.48 -30.13 -13.61
N ASN A 290 -18.34 -31.00 -13.08
CA ASN A 290 -19.76 -31.03 -13.47
C ASN A 290 -20.45 -29.70 -13.16
N TYR A 291 -20.22 -29.13 -11.98
CA TYR A 291 -20.86 -27.87 -11.58
C TYR A 291 -20.41 -26.68 -12.46
N SER A 292 -19.14 -26.65 -12.87
CA SER A 292 -18.63 -25.63 -13.81
C SER A 292 -19.29 -25.78 -15.19
N LYS A 293 -19.37 -27.00 -15.71
CA LYS A 293 -20.06 -27.27 -16.99
C LYS A 293 -21.55 -26.95 -16.93
N THR A 294 -22.21 -27.26 -15.83
CA THR A 294 -23.63 -26.92 -15.62
C THR A 294 -23.81 -25.40 -15.62
N PHE A 295 -22.96 -24.66 -14.91
CA PHE A 295 -23.01 -23.20 -14.91
C PHE A 295 -22.76 -22.62 -16.32
N GLN A 296 -21.73 -23.09 -17.03
CA GLN A 296 -21.44 -22.70 -18.42
C GLN A 296 -22.59 -23.00 -19.38
N ARG A 297 -23.31 -24.11 -19.19
CA ARG A 297 -24.50 -24.41 -20.00
C ARG A 297 -25.66 -23.48 -19.66
N SER A 298 -25.91 -23.23 -18.38
CA SER A 298 -26.97 -22.29 -17.95
C SER A 298 -26.73 -20.87 -18.43
N ASN A 299 -25.46 -20.46 -18.61
CA ASN A 299 -25.12 -19.17 -19.19
C ASN A 299 -25.67 -18.96 -20.60
N VAL A 300 -25.96 -20.03 -21.37
CA VAL A 300 -26.58 -19.91 -22.70
C VAL A 300 -27.98 -19.31 -22.60
N ASP A 301 -28.72 -19.65 -21.55
CA ASP A 301 -30.08 -19.20 -21.35
C ASP A 301 -30.14 -17.79 -20.72
N PHE A 302 -29.08 -17.40 -20.00
CA PHE A 302 -29.04 -16.17 -19.21
C PHE A 302 -28.35 -14.97 -19.87
N LEU A 303 -27.42 -15.19 -20.81
CA LEU A 303 -26.56 -14.13 -21.32
C LEU A 303 -27.06 -13.50 -22.62
N GLU A 304 -27.00 -12.17 -22.70
CA GLU A 304 -27.29 -11.40 -23.92
C GLU A 304 -26.17 -11.56 -24.96
N THR A 305 -24.92 -11.63 -24.49
CA THR A 305 -23.72 -11.83 -25.31
C THR A 305 -22.89 -12.98 -24.76
N PRO A 306 -22.14 -13.71 -25.60
CA PRO A 306 -21.23 -14.75 -25.14
C PRO A 306 -20.30 -14.26 -24.02
N GLU A 307 -20.03 -15.15 -23.07
CA GLU A 307 -19.11 -14.88 -21.98
C GLU A 307 -17.70 -14.52 -22.51
N LEU A 308 -17.08 -13.50 -21.92
CA LEU A 308 -15.68 -13.15 -22.16
C LEU A 308 -14.83 -13.61 -20.98
N MET A 309 -13.80 -14.41 -21.25
CA MET A 309 -12.89 -14.93 -20.24
C MET A 309 -11.45 -14.51 -20.52
N THR A 310 -10.81 -13.90 -19.54
CA THR A 310 -9.40 -13.48 -19.59
C THR A 310 -8.63 -14.14 -18.45
N THR A 311 -7.40 -14.58 -18.71
CA THR A 311 -6.54 -15.19 -17.70
C THR A 311 -5.23 -14.44 -17.57
N MET A 312 -4.68 -14.42 -16.36
CA MET A 312 -3.40 -13.78 -16.04
C MET A 312 -2.65 -14.64 -15.02
N LEU A 313 -1.33 -14.77 -15.20
CA LEU A 313 -0.44 -15.41 -14.22
C LEU A 313 0.25 -14.32 -13.42
N VAL A 314 0.21 -14.45 -12.09
CA VAL A 314 0.82 -13.50 -11.15
C VAL A 314 1.88 -14.25 -10.33
N PRO A 315 3.11 -13.73 -10.22
CA PRO A 315 4.18 -14.31 -9.40
C PRO A 315 3.85 -14.39 -7.90
#